data_AF-A0A9N9KIM8-F1
#
_entry.id   AF-A0A9N9KIM8-F1
#
_cell.length_a   1.000
_cell.length_b   1.000
_cell.length_c   1.000
_cell.angle_alpha   90.00
_cell.angle_beta   90.00
_cell.angle_gamma   90.00
#
_symmetry.space_group_name_H-M   'P 1'
#
loop_
_entity.id
_entity.type
_entity.pdbx_description
1 polymer ?
#
loop_
_entity_poly.entity_id
_entity_poly.type
_entity_poly.pdbx_seq_one_letter_code
_entity_poly.pdbx_strand_id
1 'polypeptide(L)'
;MSLKDPRDGTEYNLYEHLRPARKVLVKEIQNQHYNIYNYWPEEGESQESNVELYINSAYKSGNNFYIIWSCIGWIKVKDYVLTSNNYNASFEGKPDIKLVIFNYEKLQALETSANKDYEKALESLGSVKSLE
;
A
#
# COMPACT_ATOMS: atom_id res chain seq x y z
N MET A 1 12.17 0.20 -4.21
CA MET A 1 12.27 -0.32 -2.84
C MET A 1 12.28 -1.84 -2.93
N SER A 2 13.41 -2.47 -2.62
CA SER A 2 13.51 -3.93 -2.51
C SER A 2 13.59 -4.32 -1.04
N LEU A 3 12.97 -5.44 -0.68
CA LEU A 3 13.14 -6.06 0.63
C LEU A 3 14.20 -7.15 0.50
N LYS A 4 15.25 -7.09 1.30
CA LYS A 4 16.22 -8.18 1.41
C LYS A 4 15.78 -9.15 2.49
N ASP A 5 15.73 -10.45 2.19
CA ASP A 5 15.72 -11.45 3.25
C ASP A 5 17.10 -11.44 3.93
N PRO A 6 17.18 -11.17 5.23
CA PRO A 6 18.45 -11.15 5.95
C PRO A 6 19.16 -12.51 6.06
N ARG A 7 18.53 -13.63 5.67
CA ARG A 7 19.13 -14.98 5.79
C ARG A 7 19.86 -15.44 4.54
N ASP A 8 19.21 -15.33 3.38
CA ASP A 8 19.74 -15.81 2.09
C ASP A 8 20.06 -14.67 1.12
N GLY A 9 19.76 -13.42 1.51
CA GLY A 9 19.99 -12.23 0.69
C GLY A 9 19.00 -12.06 -0.44
N THR A 10 17.95 -12.88 -0.53
CA THR A 10 16.94 -12.79 -1.61
C THR A 10 16.31 -11.41 -1.61
N GLU A 11 16.40 -10.72 -2.74
CA GLU A 11 15.74 -9.44 -2.95
C GLU A 11 14.34 -9.65 -3.53
N TYR A 12 13.33 -9.16 -2.79
CA TYR A 12 11.96 -9.10 -3.26
C TYR A 12 11.65 -7.71 -3.80
N ASN A 13 11.09 -7.66 -5.01
CA ASN A 13 10.57 -6.42 -5.56
C ASN A 13 9.24 -6.06 -4.88
N LEU A 14 9.31 -5.28 -3.82
CA LEU A 14 8.15 -4.91 -3.03
C LEU A 14 7.10 -4.14 -3.86
N TYR A 15 7.51 -3.42 -4.91
CA TYR A 15 6.55 -2.70 -5.77
C TYR A 15 5.53 -3.63 -6.43
N GLU A 16 5.96 -4.82 -6.85
CA GLU A 16 5.07 -5.82 -7.46
C GLU A 16 4.09 -6.37 -6.42
N HIS A 17 4.58 -6.65 -5.22
CA HIS A 17 3.77 -7.13 -4.11
C HIS A 17 2.76 -6.09 -3.60
N LEU A 18 2.99 -4.80 -3.82
CA LEU A 18 2.10 -3.69 -3.45
C LEU A 18 1.10 -3.30 -4.55
N ARG A 19 1.15 -3.93 -5.74
CA ARG A 19 0.18 -3.65 -6.82
C ARG A 19 -1.29 -3.79 -6.39
N PRO A 20 -1.70 -4.80 -5.61
CA PRO A 20 -3.09 -4.90 -5.15
C PRO A 20 -3.52 -3.72 -4.29
N ALA A 21 -2.70 -3.30 -3.32
CA ALA A 21 -2.95 -2.13 -2.48
C ALA A 21 -3.11 -0.86 -3.33
N ARG A 22 -2.21 -0.63 -4.30
CA ARG A 22 -2.27 0.51 -5.22
C ARG A 22 -3.57 0.56 -6.01
N LYS A 23 -4.04 -0.59 -6.53
CA LYS A 23 -5.30 -0.66 -7.29
C LYS A 23 -6.50 -0.27 -6.42
N VAL A 24 -6.54 -0.77 -5.19
CA VAL A 24 -7.61 -0.44 -4.23
C VAL A 24 -7.60 1.06 -3.92
N LEU A 25 -6.42 1.62 -3.64
CA LEU A 25 -6.28 3.04 -3.34
C LEU A 25 -6.68 3.94 -4.52
N VAL A 26 -6.23 3.63 -5.73
CA VAL A 26 -6.61 4.39 -6.94
C VAL A 26 -8.12 4.36 -7.15
N LYS A 27 -8.74 3.19 -6.98
CA LYS A 27 -10.20 3.06 -7.13
C LYS A 27 -10.96 3.86 -6.08
N GLU A 28 -10.48 3.89 -4.84
CA GLU A 28 -11.08 4.68 -3.77
C GLU A 28 -11.03 6.18 -4.08
N ILE A 29 -9.84 6.66 -4.50
CA ILE A 29 -9.65 8.06 -4.90
C ILE A 29 -10.59 8.43 -6.05
N GLN A 30 -10.63 7.57 -7.08
CA GLN A 30 -11.50 7.75 -8.23
C GLN A 30 -12.97 7.82 -7.81
N ASN A 31 -13.44 6.86 -7.02
CA ASN A 31 -14.83 6.81 -6.58
C ASN A 31 -15.21 8.07 -5.80
N GLN A 32 -14.39 8.51 -4.85
CA GLN A 32 -14.71 9.70 -4.07
C GLN A 32 -14.68 10.98 -4.91
N HIS A 33 -13.71 11.13 -5.82
CA HIS A 33 -13.64 12.30 -6.71
C HIS A 33 -14.86 12.36 -7.64
N TYR A 34 -15.19 11.25 -8.31
CA TYR A 34 -16.30 11.23 -9.27
C TYR A 34 -17.68 11.04 -8.63
N ASN A 35 -17.78 10.78 -7.32
CA ASN A 35 -19.02 10.97 -6.56
C ASN A 35 -19.39 12.45 -6.43
N ILE A 36 -18.41 13.35 -6.46
CA ILE A 36 -18.63 14.81 -6.45
C ILE A 36 -18.82 15.31 -7.89
N TYR A 37 -17.99 14.83 -8.81
CA TYR A 37 -18.01 15.20 -10.22
C TYR A 37 -18.43 14.01 -11.07
N ASN A 38 -19.68 13.94 -11.52
CA ASN A 38 -20.16 12.78 -12.27
C ASN A 38 -19.51 12.61 -13.67
N TYR A 39 -18.78 13.62 -14.14
CA TYR A 39 -18.19 13.69 -15.48
C TYR A 39 -16.79 14.32 -15.41
N TRP A 40 -16.04 14.19 -16.50
CA TRP A 40 -14.83 14.99 -16.71
C TRP A 40 -15.19 16.45 -16.97
N PRO A 41 -14.32 17.42 -16.60
CA PRO A 41 -14.56 18.81 -16.91
C PRO A 41 -14.47 19.04 -18.43
N GLU A 42 -15.09 20.12 -18.92
CA GLU A 42 -15.04 20.49 -20.34
C GLU A 42 -13.63 20.96 -20.76
N GLU A 43 -13.41 21.08 -22.07
CA GLU A 43 -12.12 21.57 -22.61
C GLU A 43 -11.81 23.00 -22.11
N GLY A 44 -10.64 23.18 -21.50
CA GLY A 44 -10.23 24.43 -20.88
C GLY A 44 -10.68 24.58 -19.42
N GLU A 45 -11.49 23.66 -18.90
CA GLU A 45 -11.95 23.66 -17.51
C GLU A 45 -11.13 22.72 -16.62
N SER A 46 -11.29 22.91 -15.31
CA SER A 46 -10.70 22.05 -14.29
C SER A 46 -11.66 21.84 -13.13
N GLN A 47 -11.60 20.66 -12.53
CA GLN A 47 -12.33 20.34 -11.31
C GLN A 47 -11.35 19.87 -10.23
N GLU A 48 -11.64 20.21 -8.98
CA GLU A 48 -10.78 19.85 -7.85
C GLU A 48 -11.59 19.41 -6.66
N SER A 49 -11.16 18.35 -5.98
CA SER A 49 -11.74 17.96 -4.70
C SER A 49 -10.68 17.51 -3.71
N ASN A 50 -11.02 17.63 -2.43
CA ASN A 50 -10.26 16.98 -1.36
C ASN A 50 -10.92 15.63 -1.08
N VAL A 51 -10.14 14.56 -1.20
CA VAL A 51 -10.53 13.18 -0.95
C VAL A 51 -10.00 12.76 0.42
N GLU A 52 -10.88 12.25 1.26
CA GLU A 52 -10.54 11.68 2.55
C GLU A 52 -10.17 10.20 2.37
N LEU A 53 -8.92 9.87 2.64
CA LEU A 53 -8.45 8.50 2.66
C LEU A 53 -8.62 7.96 4.08
N TYR A 54 -9.49 6.98 4.23
CA TYR A 54 -9.60 6.16 5.43
C TYR A 54 -9.81 4.70 5.01
N ILE A 55 -8.80 4.13 4.36
CA ILE A 55 -8.88 2.81 3.75
C ILE A 55 -7.80 1.89 4.30
N ASN A 56 -8.18 0.64 4.51
CA ASN A 56 -7.27 -0.43 4.91
C ASN A 56 -7.66 -1.73 4.20
N SER A 57 -6.69 -2.61 4.03
CA SER A 57 -6.95 -3.93 3.48
C SER A 57 -5.80 -4.89 3.83
N ALA A 58 -6.05 -6.17 3.65
CA ALA A 58 -5.07 -7.22 3.83
C ALA A 58 -5.19 -8.26 2.70
N TYR A 59 -4.06 -8.77 2.24
CA TYR A 59 -4.03 -9.78 1.19
C TYR A 59 -2.78 -10.65 1.24
N LYS A 60 -2.89 -11.86 0.70
CA LYS A 60 -1.74 -12.73 0.42
C LYS A 60 -1.06 -12.27 -0.86
N SER A 61 0.27 -12.22 -0.88
CA SER A 61 1.07 -11.78 -2.02
C SER A 61 2.15 -12.80 -2.35
N GLY A 62 2.02 -13.45 -3.50
CA GLY A 62 2.80 -14.65 -3.80
C GLY A 62 2.50 -15.78 -2.81
N ASN A 63 3.45 -16.70 -2.65
CA ASN A 63 3.29 -17.85 -1.74
C ASN A 63 3.65 -17.52 -0.29
N ASN A 64 4.45 -16.48 -0.07
CA ASN A 64 5.20 -16.35 1.18
C ASN A 64 4.82 -15.10 1.97
N PHE A 65 4.07 -14.15 1.41
CA PHE A 65 3.77 -12.90 2.11
C PHE A 65 2.29 -12.72 2.45
N TYR A 66 2.04 -12.21 3.64
CA TYR A 66 0.79 -11.58 4.03
C TYR A 66 1.03 -10.09 4.22
N ILE A 67 0.27 -9.25 3.53
CA ILE A 67 0.45 -7.80 3.58
C ILE A 67 -0.81 -7.21 4.18
N ILE A 68 -0.65 -6.42 5.23
CA ILE A 68 -1.67 -5.57 5.83
C ILE A 68 -1.24 -4.13 5.60
N TRP A 69 -2.14 -3.28 5.13
CA TRP A 69 -1.84 -1.88 4.89
C TRP A 69 -3.03 -1.00 5.26
N SER A 70 -2.72 0.25 5.60
CA SER A 70 -3.70 1.31 5.75
C SER A 70 -3.15 2.61 5.15
N CYS A 71 -4.06 3.44 4.69
CA CYS A 71 -3.80 4.78 4.20
C CYS A 71 -4.83 5.73 4.83
N ILE A 72 -4.32 6.70 5.58
CA ILE A 72 -5.14 7.65 6.33
C ILE A 72 -4.67 9.07 6.01
N GLY A 73 -5.58 9.97 5.67
CA GLY A 73 -5.28 11.39 5.50
C GLY A 73 -6.03 11.99 4.32
N TRP A 74 -5.56 13.14 3.85
CA TRP A 74 -6.23 13.88 2.80
C TRP A 74 -5.33 14.01 1.58
N ILE A 75 -5.94 13.91 0.40
CA ILE A 75 -5.30 14.28 -0.86
C ILE A 75 -6.21 15.25 -1.61
N LYS A 76 -5.60 16.21 -2.30
CA LYS A 76 -6.25 17.01 -3.32
C LYS A 76 -6.11 16.30 -4.65
N VAL A 77 -7.23 16.11 -5.33
CA VAL A 77 -7.31 15.62 -6.71
C VAL A 77 -7.71 16.79 -7.57
N LYS A 78 -7.00 16.98 -8.69
CA LYS A 78 -7.35 17.98 -9.69
C LYS A 78 -7.29 17.37 -11.08
N ASP A 79 -8.40 17.44 -11.79
CA ASP A 79 -8.53 17.05 -13.19
C ASP A 79 -8.57 18.32 -14.05
N TYR A 80 -7.91 18.29 -15.20
CA TYR A 80 -8.00 19.36 -16.19
C TYR A 80 -7.87 18.82 -17.61
N VAL A 81 -8.62 19.43 -18.53
CA VAL A 81 -8.62 19.08 -19.95
C VAL A 81 -7.99 20.23 -20.74
N LEU A 82 -6.78 20.00 -21.28
CA LEU A 82 -6.08 21.01 -22.07
C LEU A 82 -6.64 21.12 -23.49
N THR A 83 -6.99 19.97 -24.06
CA THR A 83 -7.66 19.83 -25.36
C THR A 83 -8.51 18.57 -25.34
N SER A 84 -9.45 18.40 -26.27
CA SER A 84 -10.28 17.18 -26.44
C SER A 84 -9.53 15.83 -26.38
N ASN A 85 -8.21 15.81 -26.63
CA ASN A 85 -7.36 14.61 -26.58
C ASN A 85 -6.28 14.63 -25.48
N ASN A 86 -6.26 15.64 -24.60
CA ASN A 86 -5.23 15.80 -23.58
C ASN A 86 -5.85 16.01 -22.20
N TYR A 87 -5.96 14.92 -21.46
CA TYR A 87 -6.50 14.84 -20.11
C TYR A 87 -5.36 14.65 -19.13
N ASN A 88 -5.34 15.45 -18.07
CA ASN A 88 -4.36 15.31 -17.01
C ASN A 88 -5.05 15.33 -15.65
N ALA A 89 -4.52 14.52 -14.74
CA ALA A 89 -4.89 14.49 -13.34
C ALA A 89 -3.64 14.72 -12.49
N SER A 90 -3.74 15.58 -11.48
CA SER A 90 -2.69 15.80 -10.49
C SER A 90 -3.21 15.45 -9.10
N PHE A 91 -2.34 14.85 -8.31
CA PHE A 91 -2.62 14.43 -6.94
C PHE A 91 -1.61 15.10 -6.01
N GLU A 92 -2.10 15.84 -5.03
CA GLU A 92 -1.27 16.52 -4.04
C GLU A 92 -1.70 16.12 -2.64
N GLY A 93 -0.75 15.75 -1.79
CA GLY A 93 -1.05 15.36 -0.42
C GLY A 93 0.03 14.47 0.17
N LYS A 94 -0.03 14.31 1.48
CA LYS A 94 0.89 13.44 2.22
C LYS A 94 0.08 12.58 3.20
N PRO A 95 -0.71 11.61 2.70
CA PRO A 95 -1.42 10.71 3.58
C PRO A 95 -0.43 9.80 4.31
N ASP A 96 -0.79 9.43 5.54
CA ASP A 96 -0.05 8.48 6.34
C ASP A 96 -0.32 7.06 5.84
N ILE A 97 0.72 6.40 5.37
CA ILE A 97 0.67 5.01 4.91
C ILE A 97 1.36 4.14 5.97
N LYS A 98 0.64 3.16 6.49
CA LYS A 98 1.19 2.13 7.37
C LYS A 98 1.16 0.80 6.66
N LEU A 99 2.25 0.05 6.79
CA LEU A 99 2.45 -1.21 6.10
C LEU A 99 3.03 -2.23 7.07
N VAL A 100 2.41 -3.41 7.12
CA VAL A 100 2.90 -4.57 7.86
C VAL A 100 2.98 -5.74 6.90
N ILE A 101 4.15 -6.35 6.82
CA ILE A 101 4.41 -7.49 5.92
C ILE A 101 4.88 -8.65 6.77
N PHE A 102 4.13 -9.75 6.72
CA PHE A 102 4.51 -11.01 7.34
C PHE A 102 5.04 -11.95 6.27
N ASN A 103 6.14 -12.63 6.57
CA ASN A 103 6.55 -13.80 5.81
C ASN A 103 5.95 -15.06 6.49
N TYR A 104 5.03 -15.74 5.80
CA TYR A 104 4.31 -16.91 6.32
C TYR A 104 5.25 -18.04 6.72
N GLU A 105 6.26 -18.34 5.90
CA GLU A 105 7.21 -19.41 6.20
C GLU A 105 8.01 -19.10 7.48
N LYS A 106 8.43 -17.83 7.64
CA LYS A 106 9.12 -17.39 8.86
C LYS A 106 8.20 -17.46 10.08
N LEU A 107 6.95 -17.03 9.93
CA LEU A 107 5.97 -17.06 11.01
C LEU A 107 5.70 -18.51 11.46
N GLN A 108 5.54 -19.43 10.51
CA GLN A 108 5.31 -20.85 10.79
C GLN A 108 6.55 -21.52 11.39
N ALA A 109 7.75 -21.17 10.92
CA ALA A 109 9.00 -21.65 11.50
C ALA A 109 9.17 -21.16 12.95
N LEU A 110 8.83 -19.90 13.22
CA LEU A 110 8.84 -19.34 14.56
C LEU A 110 7.82 -20.05 15.47
N GLU A 111 6.59 -20.24 15.01
CA GLU A 111 5.55 -20.97 15.75
C GLU A 111 5.98 -22.41 16.06
N THR A 112 6.57 -23.09 15.08
CA THR A 112 7.11 -24.46 15.26
C THR A 112 8.24 -24.49 16.28
N SER A 113 9.16 -23.51 16.25
CA SER A 113 10.23 -23.38 17.22
C SER A 113 9.69 -23.08 18.61
N ALA A 114 8.73 -22.15 18.74
CA ALA A 114 8.13 -21.78 20.02
C ALA A 114 7.40 -22.96 20.68
N ASN A 115 6.74 -23.81 19.88
CA ASN A 115 6.09 -25.02 20.38
C ASN A 115 7.08 -26.11 20.83
N LYS A 116 8.33 -26.08 20.35
CA LYS A 116 9.37 -27.04 20.73
C LYS A 116 10.24 -26.53 21.88
N ASP A 117 10.61 -25.26 21.85
CA ASP A 117 11.53 -24.60 22.77
C ASP A 117 11.26 -23.08 22.75
N TYR A 118 10.48 -22.64 23.73
CA TYR A 118 9.99 -21.26 23.84
C TYR A 118 11.13 -20.24 24.06
N GLU A 119 12.12 -20.57 24.90
CA GLU A 119 13.24 -19.69 25.22
C GLU A 119 14.11 -19.42 23.99
N LYS A 120 14.39 -20.47 23.22
CA LYS A 120 15.15 -20.35 21.97
C LYS A 120 14.39 -19.56 20.90
N ALA A 121 13.06 -19.65 20.87
CA ALA A 121 12.23 -18.84 19.98
C ALA A 121 12.28 -17.36 20.36
N LEU A 122 12.28 -17.03 21.65
CA LEU A 122 12.42 -15.65 22.14
C LEU A 122 13.74 -14.99 21.70
N GLU A 123 14.87 -15.72 21.76
CA GLU A 123 16.17 -15.21 21.28
C GLU A 123 16.12 -14.81 19.80
N SER A 124 15.35 -15.53 18.97
CA SER A 124 15.24 -15.26 17.54
C SER A 124 14.39 -14.02 17.19
N LEU A 125 13.51 -13.57 18.10
CA LEU A 125 12.64 -12.41 17.91
C LEU A 125 13.37 -11.06 18.10
N GLY A 126 14.46 -11.02 18.87
CA GLY A 126 15.19 -9.78 19.20
C GLY A 126 15.87 -9.06 18.03
N SER A 127 15.73 -9.55 16.80
CA SER A 127 16.38 -9.00 15.58
C SER A 127 15.42 -8.29 14.61
N VAL A 128 14.14 -8.12 14.98
CA VAL A 128 13.14 -7.43 14.15
C VAL A 128 13.39 -5.92 14.15
N LYS A 129 14.00 -5.41 13.07
CA LYS A 129 14.15 -3.97 12.83
C LYS A 129 12.86 -3.38 12.27
N SER A 130 12.40 -2.26 12.83
CA SER A 130 11.43 -1.38 12.19
C SER A 130 12.06 -0.81 10.91
N LEU A 131 11.30 -0.84 9.81
CA LEU A 131 11.59 -0.02 8.64
C LEU A 131 10.90 1.31 8.89
N GLU A 132 11.68 2.31 9.34
CA GLU A 132 11.26 3.72 9.37
C GLU A 132 11.40 4.37 8.00
#